data_AF-A0A518V5H0-F1
#
_entry.id   AF-A0A518V5H0-F1
#
_cell.length_a   1.000
_cell.length_b   1.000
_cell.length_c   1.000
_cell.angle_alpha   90.00
_cell.angle_beta   90.00
_cell.angle_gamma   90.00
#
_symmetry.space_group_name_H-M   'P 1'
#
loop_
_entity.id
_entity.type
_entity.pdbx_description
1 polymer ?
#
loop_
_entity_poly.entity_id
_entity_poly.type
_entity_poly.pdbx_seq_one_letter_code
_entity_poly.pdbx_strand_id
1 'polypeptide(L)' 'MFGTVGYFTNYFKTTIMNNVSLESPHSLGVVQVRLGNEIKKQKVTEEVKTNYYRNLEKAYKLIKEHVFGMEEE' A
#
# COMPACT_ATOMS: atom_id res chain seq x y z
N MET A 1 4.49 -12.94 0.86
CA MET A 1 5.46 -12.74 -0.24
C MET A 1 5.50 -11.26 -0.57
N PHE A 2 6.68 -10.63 -0.59
CA PHE A 2 6.81 -9.21 -0.95
C PHE A 2 6.28 -8.95 -2.36
N GLY A 3 5.65 -7.79 -2.58
CA GLY A 3 5.23 -7.36 -3.91
C GLY A 3 3.86 -7.88 -4.38
N THR A 4 3.18 -8.72 -3.59
CA THR A 4 1.80 -9.15 -3.90
C THR A 4 0.77 -8.12 -3.39
N VAL A 5 -0.43 -8.13 -3.97
CA VAL A 5 -1.55 -7.29 -3.50
C VAL A 5 -1.80 -7.52 -2.01
N GLY A 6 -1.88 -8.80 -1.58
CA GLY A 6 -2.12 -9.15 -0.18
C GLY A 6 -1.04 -8.62 0.78
N TYR A 7 0.23 -8.62 0.37
CA TYR A 7 1.29 -8.03 1.19
C TYR A 7 1.09 -6.52 1.39
N PHE A 8 0.86 -5.78 0.31
CA PHE A 8 0.67 -4.33 0.39
C PHE A 8 -0.63 -3.96 1.13
N THR A 9 -1.73 -4.67 0.87
CA THR A 9 -3.00 -4.50 1.60
C THR A 9 -2.80 -4.70 3.10
N ASN A 10 -2.09 -5.76 3.51
CA ASN A 10 -1.83 -6.01 4.92
C ASN A 10 -0.94 -4.92 5.55
N TYR A 11 0.05 -4.43 4.80
CA TYR A 11 0.91 -3.33 5.25
C TYR A 11 0.10 -2.04 5.50
N PHE A 12 -0.78 -1.69 4.57
CA PHE A 12 -1.68 -0.55 4.73
C PHE A 12 -2.62 -0.72 5.92
N LYS A 13 -3.26 -1.90 6.09
CA LYS A 13 -4.13 -2.20 7.24
C LYS A 13 -3.38 -2.05 8.57
N THR A 14 -2.18 -2.63 8.67
CA THR A 14 -1.33 -2.51 9.85
C THR A 14 -0.97 -1.05 10.12
N THR A 15 -0.64 -0.29 9.08
CA THR A 15 -0.33 1.13 9.23
C THR A 15 -1.53 1.95 9.70
N ILE A 16 -2.74 1.66 9.20
CA ILE A 16 -3.98 2.30 9.66
C ILE A 16 -4.21 1.99 11.13
N MET A 17 -4.17 0.70 11.53
CA MET A 17 -4.37 0.28 12.92
C MET A 17 -3.37 0.95 13.88
N ASN A 18 -2.10 1.04 13.46
CA ASN A 18 -1.07 1.70 14.25
C ASN A 18 -1.25 3.23 14.29
N ASN A 19 -1.70 3.85 13.20
CA ASN A 19 -1.98 5.29 13.16
C ASN A 19 -3.16 5.72 14.03
N VAL A 20 -4.15 4.85 14.26
CA VAL A 20 -5.23 5.09 15.25
C VAL A 20 -4.65 5.25 16.66
N SER A 21 -3.44 4.75 16.90
CA SER A 21 -2.75 4.78 18.20
C SER A 21 -1.65 5.86 18.30
N LEU A 22 -1.44 6.72 17.30
CA LEU A 22 -0.30 7.65 17.22
C LEU A 22 -0.72 9.12 17.08
N GLU A 23 -0.01 10.03 17.75
CA GLU A 23 -0.22 11.49 17.71
C GLU A 23 0.07 12.14 16.34
N SER A 24 0.79 11.44 15.44
CA SER A 24 1.09 11.93 14.08
C SER A 24 0.75 10.85 13.04
N PRO A 25 -0.49 10.84 12.54
CA PRO A 25 -0.93 9.83 11.59
C PRO A 25 -0.23 10.00 10.23
N HIS A 26 0.45 8.95 9.75
CA HIS A 26 0.93 8.93 8.38
C HIS A 26 -0.23 8.73 7.40
N SER A 27 -0.44 9.67 6.48
CA SER A 27 -1.46 9.48 5.45
C SER A 27 -1.14 8.26 4.57
N LEU A 28 -2.18 7.59 4.06
CA LEU A 28 -2.02 6.44 3.18
C LEU A 28 -1.15 6.76 1.94
N GLY A 29 -1.18 8.02 1.46
CA GLY A 29 -0.34 8.48 0.36
C GLY A 29 1.16 8.46 0.71
N VAL A 30 1.55 8.85 1.93
CA VAL A 30 2.94 8.77 2.38
C VAL A 30 3.41 7.31 2.44
N VAL A 31 2.55 6.42 2.92
CA VAL A 31 2.82 4.98 2.95
C VAL A 31 3.00 4.41 1.54
N GLN A 32 2.16 4.82 0.59
CA GLN A 32 2.27 4.41 -0.81
C GLN A 32 3.61 4.87 -1.43
N VAL A 33 4.02 6.11 -1.20
CA VAL A 33 5.31 6.64 -1.69
C VAL A 33 6.48 5.86 -1.07
N ARG A 34 6.42 5.54 0.22
CA ARG A 34 7.44 4.74 0.91
C ARG A 34 7.57 3.35 0.27
N LEU A 35 6.45 2.64 0.10
CA LEU A 35 6.44 1.33 -0.54
C LEU A 35 6.95 1.40 -1.99
N GLY A 36 6.62 2.47 -2.72
CA GLY A 36 7.14 2.71 -4.07
C GLY A 36 8.68 2.86 -4.10
N ASN A 37 9.25 3.53 -3.09
CA ASN A 37 10.70 3.62 -2.92
C ASN A 37 11.33 2.27 -2.52
N GLU A 38 10.64 1.45 -1.73
CA GLU A 38 11.09 0.10 -1.39
C GLU A 38 11.10 -0.82 -2.61
N ILE A 39 10.11 -0.73 -3.50
CA ILE A 39 10.09 -1.44 -4.79
C ILE A 39 11.30 -1.03 -5.66
N LYS A 40 11.59 0.28 -5.73
CA LYS A 40 12.72 0.81 -6.51
C LYS A 40 14.07 0.21 -6.08
N LYS A 41 14.23 -0.06 -4.78
CA LYS A 41 15.44 -0.63 -4.18
C LYS A 41 15.58 -2.15 -4.36
N GLN A 42 14.54 -2.84 -4.84
CA GLN A 42 14.59 -4.29 -5.04
C GLN A 42 15.59 -4.68 -6.14
N LYS A 43 16.37 -5.73 -5.87
CA LYS A 43 17.30 -6.35 -6.83
C LYS A 43 16.59 -7.39 -7.71
N VAL A 44 15.57 -6.94 -8.44
CA VAL A 44 14.78 -7.75 -9.37
C VAL A 44 14.66 -7.04 -10.71
N THR A 45 14.19 -7.73 -11.74
CA THR A 45 14.01 -7.14 -13.08
C THR A 45 12.98 -6.00 -13.06
N GLU A 46 13.09 -5.09 -14.02
CA GLU A 46 12.13 -3.98 -14.16
C GLU A 46 10.71 -4.48 -14.47
N GLU A 47 10.57 -5.62 -15.14
CA GLU A 47 9.27 -6.28 -15.33
C GLU A 47 8.65 -6.70 -13.99
N VAL A 48 9.44 -7.31 -13.10
CA VAL A 48 8.97 -7.68 -11.76
C VAL A 48 8.63 -6.44 -10.93
N LYS A 49 9.44 -5.38 -10.99
CA LYS A 49 9.11 -4.11 -10.32
C LYS A 49 7.83 -3.50 -10.85
N THR A 50 7.61 -3.52 -12.16
CA THR A 50 6.37 -3.04 -12.79
C THR A 50 5.15 -3.79 -12.25
N ASN A 51 5.26 -5.12 -12.08
CA ASN A 51 4.21 -5.91 -11.46
C ASN A 51 4.00 -5.53 -9.98
N TYR A 52 5.07 -5.27 -9.23
CA TYR A 52 4.95 -4.77 -7.85
C TYR A 52 4.25 -3.41 -7.78
N TYR A 53 4.57 -2.46 -8.67
CA TYR A 53 3.89 -1.17 -8.72
C TYR A 53 2.40 -1.31 -9.02
N ARG A 54 2.02 -2.15 -9.99
CA ARG A 54 0.61 -2.46 -10.30
C ARG A 54 -0.11 -3.07 -9.10
N ASN A 55 0.55 -3.97 -8.38
CA ASN A 55 -0.02 -4.59 -7.18
C ASN A 55 -0.16 -3.60 -6.02
N LEU A 56 0.80 -2.69 -5.86
CA LEU A 56 0.76 -1.61 -4.87
C LEU A 56 -0.42 -0.66 -5.14
N GLU A 57 -0.61 -0.26 -6.40
CA GLU A 57 -1.73 0.60 -6.79
C GLU A 57 -3.09 -0.07 -6.55
N LYS A 58 -3.24 -1.34 -6.94
CA LYS A 58 -4.44 -2.14 -6.65
C LYS A 58 -4.72 -2.21 -5.14
N ALA A 59 -3.70 -2.53 -4.34
CA ALA A 59 -3.85 -2.59 -2.89
C ALA A 59 -4.25 -1.25 -2.27
N TYR A 60 -3.68 -0.15 -2.78
CA TYR A 60 -4.01 1.20 -2.32
C TYR A 60 -5.46 1.58 -2.63
N LYS A 61 -5.95 1.26 -3.83
CA LYS A 61 -7.36 1.46 -4.22
C LYS A 61 -8.30 0.68 -3.30
N LEU A 62 -8.05 -0.62 -3.12
CA LEU A 62 -8.85 -1.49 -2.24
C LEU A 62 -8.92 -0.98 -0.80
N ILE A 63 -7.80 -0.45 -0.27
CA ILE A 63 -7.79 0.11 1.08
C ILE A 63 -8.51 1.45 1.15
N LYS A 64 -8.38 2.31 0.15
CA LYS A 64 -9.17 3.54 0.11
C LYS A 64 -10.66 3.23 0.11
N GLU A 65 -11.10 2.28 -0.72
CA GLU A 65 -12.49 1.80 -0.75
C GLU A 65 -12.94 1.29 0.61
N HIS A 66 -12.13 0.45 1.26
CA HIS A 66 -12.46 -0.13 2.56
C HIS A 66 -12.46 0.89 3.72
N VAL A 67 -11.61 1.92 3.68
CA VAL A 67 -11.47 2.90 4.77
C VAL A 67 -12.47 4.03 4.63
N PHE A 68 -12.64 4.54 3.42
CA PHE A 68 -13.53 5.68 3.17
C PHE A 68 -14.96 5.25 2.88
N GLY A 69 -15.19 3.94 2.63
CA GLY A 69 -16.45 3.43 2.13
C GLY A 69 -16.71 4.01 0.75
N MET A 70 -16.51 3.23 -0.31
CA MET A 70 -17.36 3.53 -1.47
C MET A 70 -18.77 3.15 -1.05
N GLU A 71 -19.60 4.18 -0.85
CA GLU A 71 -21.04 4.10 -1.05
C GLU A 71 -21.28 3.22 -2.29
N GLU A 72 -21.88 2.05 -2.07
CA GLU A 72 -22.50 1.31 -3.14
C GLU A 72 -23.64 2.19 -3.66
N GLU A 73 -23.41 2.89 -4.78
CA GLU A 73 -24.47 3.34 -5.69
C GLU A 73 -24.53 2.41 -6.90
#